data_AF-A0A835HB20-F1
#
_entry.id   AF-A0A835HB20-F1
#
_cell.length_a   1.000
_cell.length_b   1.000
_cell.length_c   1.000
_cell.angle_alpha   90.00
_cell.angle_beta   90.00
_cell.angle_gamma   90.00
#
_symmetry.space_group_name_H-M   'P 1'
#
loop_
_entity.id
_entity.type
_entity.pdbx_description
1 polymer ?
#
loop_
_entity_poly.entity_id
_entity_poly.type
_entity_poly.pdbx_seq_one_letter_code
_entity_poly.pdbx_strand_id
1 'polypeptide(L)'
;MESTTSLHSLNRYPRINYHRFLYLPMQNLIYSKETFLKPSTIILPQSKEQLANAILCCRRGSWTIRLRSGGHSFEGLSHIADTPFVIIDMMNLNQVSIDLDSKTAWIESGATLGEMYYAISQASISLSFPAGWCPTVGIGGHFSGGGFGLMTRKYGLAADNVVDALLVSSNGLVLDRKMMGEDVFWALRGGGGGAWGAVYAWKIQLLAIPEIVTAFKFERNGTKYELSRLLHKWQFTAPMLEDDFSWAVMVSADGNSSQPMLKFFGFVPWRRINSCLFYESSISRIGICCRKMQGDELD
;
A
#
# COMPACT_ATOMS: atom_id res chain seq x y z
N MET A 1 -5.68 19.45 -30.73
CA MET A 1 -7.09 18.99 -30.79
C MET A 1 -7.31 18.13 -29.56
N GLU A 2 -7.82 18.77 -28.51
CA GLU A 2 -8.13 18.17 -27.22
C GLU A 2 -9.33 17.24 -27.37
N SER A 3 -9.19 15.97 -26.94
CA SER A 3 -10.33 15.09 -26.76
C SER A 3 -10.88 15.27 -25.35
N THR A 4 -11.65 16.33 -25.14
CA THR A 4 -12.51 16.49 -23.97
C THR A 4 -13.63 15.44 -24.04
N THR A 5 -13.42 14.30 -23.38
CA THR A 5 -14.48 13.32 -23.16
C THR A 5 -15.43 13.87 -22.10
N SER A 6 -16.48 14.55 -22.57
CA SER A 6 -17.56 15.11 -21.76
C SER A 6 -18.27 14.02 -20.94
N LEU A 7 -18.53 14.35 -19.67
CA LEU A 7 -19.26 13.59 -18.64
C LEU A 7 -20.64 13.06 -19.06
N HIS A 8 -21.18 13.49 -20.20
CA HIS A 8 -22.47 12.99 -20.70
C HIS A 8 -22.48 11.51 -21.12
N SER A 9 -21.33 10.89 -21.34
CA SER A 9 -21.26 9.46 -21.70
C SER A 9 -21.39 8.51 -20.49
N LEU A 10 -21.05 8.97 -19.28
CA LEU A 10 -21.09 8.17 -18.05
C LEU A 10 -22.48 8.08 -17.41
N ASN A 11 -23.49 8.80 -17.90
CA ASN A 11 -24.84 8.77 -17.32
C ASN A 11 -25.86 7.96 -18.14
N ARG A 12 -25.41 7.33 -19.24
CA ARG A 12 -26.33 6.61 -20.15
C ARG A 12 -26.79 5.25 -19.61
N TYR A 13 -26.10 4.68 -18.61
CA TYR A 13 -26.42 3.39 -17.98
C TYR A 13 -26.10 3.36 -16.47
N PRO A 14 -26.96 3.93 -15.60
CA PRO A 14 -26.67 4.11 -14.18
C PRO A 14 -26.43 2.78 -13.43
N ARG A 15 -27.15 1.70 -13.77
CA ARG A 15 -26.92 0.36 -13.17
C ARG A 15 -25.56 -0.25 -13.52
N ILE A 16 -25.12 -0.11 -14.78
CA ILE A 16 -23.84 -0.68 -15.25
C ILE A 16 -22.68 0.02 -14.53
N ASN A 17 -22.77 1.34 -14.37
CA ASN A 17 -21.74 2.11 -13.68
C ASN A 17 -21.72 1.84 -12.17
N TYR A 18 -22.87 1.68 -11.54
CA TYR A 18 -22.93 1.29 -10.12
C TYR A 18 -22.18 -0.02 -9.87
N HIS A 19 -22.49 -1.10 -10.60
CA HIS A 19 -21.83 -2.39 -10.39
C HIS A 19 -20.33 -2.35 -10.72
N ARG A 20 -19.95 -1.62 -11.78
CA ARG A 20 -18.55 -1.42 -12.14
C ARG A 20 -17.79 -0.76 -10.99
N PHE A 21 -18.29 0.36 -10.48
CA PHE A 21 -17.64 1.07 -9.37
C PHE A 21 -17.71 0.28 -8.08
N LEU A 22 -18.76 -0.50 -7.83
CA LEU A 22 -18.84 -1.35 -6.64
C LEU A 22 -17.78 -2.45 -6.67
N TYR A 23 -17.77 -3.27 -7.72
CA TYR A 23 -17.06 -4.55 -7.74
C TYR A 23 -15.60 -4.47 -8.20
N LEU A 24 -15.23 -3.58 -9.13
CA LEU A 24 -13.84 -3.52 -9.62
C LEU A 24 -12.81 -3.24 -8.51
N PRO A 25 -13.07 -2.33 -7.55
CA PRO A 25 -12.13 -2.08 -6.46
C PRO A 25 -12.15 -3.14 -5.36
N MET A 26 -13.02 -4.15 -5.41
CA MET A 26 -13.13 -5.17 -4.35
C MET A 26 -12.04 -6.21 -4.49
N GLN A 27 -11.02 -6.10 -3.64
CA GLN A 27 -9.84 -6.96 -3.70
C GLN A 27 -10.02 -8.28 -2.96
N ASN A 28 -11.01 -8.37 -2.07
CA ASN A 28 -11.42 -9.61 -1.44
C ASN A 28 -12.83 -10.01 -1.90
N LEU A 29 -12.88 -11.01 -2.78
CA LEU A 29 -14.11 -11.47 -3.44
C LEU A 29 -15.10 -12.16 -2.49
N ILE A 30 -14.69 -12.52 -1.26
CA ILE A 30 -15.63 -13.04 -0.26
C ILE A 30 -16.77 -12.04 -0.02
N TYR A 31 -16.44 -10.75 -0.05
CA TYR A 31 -17.38 -9.65 0.23
C TYR A 31 -18.25 -9.25 -0.97
N SER A 32 -18.01 -9.82 -2.16
CA SER A 32 -18.84 -9.53 -3.34
C SER A 32 -20.20 -10.23 -3.30
N LYS A 33 -20.34 -11.27 -2.46
CA LYS A 33 -21.55 -12.07 -2.29
C LYS A 33 -22.77 -11.21 -1.95
N GLU A 34 -23.94 -11.63 -2.45
CA GLU A 34 -25.23 -10.95 -2.25
C GLU A 34 -25.71 -10.94 -0.79
N THR A 35 -25.11 -11.77 0.07
CA THR A 35 -25.41 -11.80 1.51
C THR A 35 -24.97 -10.53 2.25
N PHE A 36 -24.04 -9.77 1.68
CA PHE A 36 -23.61 -8.49 2.25
C PHE A 36 -24.47 -7.36 1.72
N LEU A 37 -24.86 -6.45 2.62
CA LEU A 37 -25.59 -5.24 2.27
C LEU A 37 -24.78 -4.43 1.24
N LYS A 38 -25.47 -3.97 0.19
CA LYS A 38 -24.88 -3.15 -0.87
C LYS A 38 -25.09 -1.66 -0.59
N PRO A 39 -24.15 -0.78 -0.98
CA PRO A 39 -24.29 0.65 -0.72
C PRO A 39 -25.48 1.22 -1.49
N SER A 40 -26.23 2.12 -0.86
CA SER A 40 -27.33 2.82 -1.53
C SER A 40 -26.84 3.71 -2.67
N THR A 41 -25.64 4.29 -2.52
CA THR A 41 -25.00 5.08 -3.57
C THR A 41 -23.47 5.03 -3.44
N ILE A 42 -22.79 5.30 -4.55
CA ILE A 42 -21.33 5.46 -4.62
C ILE A 42 -21.05 6.87 -5.14
N ILE A 43 -20.33 7.67 -4.36
CA ILE A 43 -19.98 9.06 -4.67
C ILE A 43 -18.50 9.11 -5.05
N LEU A 44 -18.18 9.70 -6.19
CA LEU A 44 -16.80 9.84 -6.68
C LEU A 44 -16.40 11.33 -6.72
N PRO A 45 -16.00 11.93 -5.59
CA PRO A 45 -15.56 13.33 -5.56
C PRO A 45 -14.34 13.55 -6.47
N GLN A 46 -14.29 14.71 -7.12
CA GLN A 46 -13.19 15.13 -8.00
C GLN A 46 -12.38 16.29 -7.42
N SER A 47 -12.80 16.83 -6.26
CA SER A 47 -12.07 17.86 -5.54
C SER A 47 -12.27 17.74 -4.03
N LYS A 48 -11.42 18.41 -3.25
CA LYS A 48 -11.56 18.54 -1.80
C LYS A 48 -12.91 19.15 -1.39
N GLU A 49 -13.44 20.10 -2.15
CA GLU A 49 -14.75 20.72 -1.91
C GLU A 49 -15.88 19.73 -2.15
N GLN A 50 -15.80 18.93 -3.23
CA GLN A 50 -16.79 17.88 -3.48
C GLN A 50 -16.77 16.80 -2.40
N LEU A 51 -15.58 16.43 -1.91
CA LEU A 51 -15.44 15.50 -0.79
C LEU A 51 -16.11 16.04 0.48
N ALA A 52 -15.82 17.30 0.85
CA ALA A 52 -16.44 17.96 2.00
C ALA A 52 -17.97 18.03 1.86
N ASN A 53 -18.48 18.42 0.69
CA ASN A 53 -19.91 18.48 0.41
C ASN A 53 -20.57 17.10 0.47
N ALA A 54 -19.91 16.05 -0.02
CA ALA A 54 -20.40 14.68 0.08
C ALA A 54 -20.55 14.26 1.54
N ILE A 55 -19.53 14.50 2.37
CA ILE A 55 -19.57 14.20 3.81
C ILE A 55 -20.71 14.95 4.50
N LEU A 56 -20.86 16.25 4.25
CA LEU A 56 -21.92 17.07 4.83
C LEU A 56 -23.31 16.60 4.42
N CYS A 57 -23.51 16.26 3.14
CA CYS A 57 -24.76 15.73 2.63
C CYS A 57 -25.13 14.39 3.29
N CYS A 58 -24.18 13.47 3.36
CA CYS A 58 -24.38 12.16 3.98
C CYS A 58 -24.69 12.29 5.47
N ARG A 59 -24.01 13.20 6.19
CA ARG A 59 -24.30 13.50 7.60
C ARG A 59 -25.70 14.07 7.81
N ARG A 60 -26.12 15.05 7.00
CA ARG A 60 -27.49 15.60 7.07
C ARG A 60 -28.56 14.53 6.83
N GLY A 61 -28.27 13.57 5.94
CA GLY A 61 -29.14 12.43 5.67
C GLY A 61 -28.98 11.26 6.65
N SER A 62 -28.15 11.38 7.70
CA SER A 62 -27.86 10.30 8.66
C SER A 62 -27.38 8.99 8.02
N TRP A 63 -26.66 9.09 6.89
CA TRP A 63 -26.09 7.93 6.20
C TRP A 63 -24.79 7.48 6.85
N THR A 64 -24.62 6.16 7.00
CA THR A 64 -23.32 5.57 7.32
C THR A 64 -22.38 5.76 6.13
N ILE A 65 -21.20 6.31 6.36
CA ILE A 65 -20.20 6.56 5.30
C ILE A 65 -19.12 5.47 5.37
N ARG A 66 -18.81 4.86 4.23
CA ARG A 66 -17.58 4.08 4.04
C ARG A 66 -16.66 4.83 3.08
N LEU A 67 -15.47 5.20 3.57
CA LEU A 67 -14.42 5.77 2.73
C LEU A 67 -13.68 4.64 2.03
N ARG A 68 -13.45 4.78 0.72
CA ARG A 68 -12.72 3.80 -0.07
C ARG A 68 -11.66 4.45 -0.94
N SER A 69 -10.42 4.00 -0.78
CA SER A 69 -9.32 4.22 -1.73
C SER A 69 -9.22 2.99 -2.64
N GLY A 70 -8.09 2.26 -2.67
CA GLY A 70 -7.91 1.06 -3.50
C GLY A 70 -8.67 -0.21 -3.08
N GLY A 71 -9.56 -0.14 -2.09
CA GLY A 71 -10.45 -1.27 -1.73
C GLY A 71 -9.80 -2.51 -1.10
N HIS A 72 -8.55 -2.42 -0.65
CA HIS A 72 -7.76 -3.50 -0.02
C HIS A 72 -8.05 -3.77 1.47
N SER A 73 -9.21 -3.37 1.98
CA SER A 73 -9.58 -3.76 3.36
C SER A 73 -9.77 -5.28 3.40
N PHE A 74 -8.97 -5.98 4.21
CA PHE A 74 -9.05 -7.44 4.30
C PHE A 74 -10.44 -7.93 4.69
N GLU A 75 -11.12 -7.18 5.55
CA GLU A 75 -12.49 -7.46 6.02
C GLU A 75 -13.56 -6.71 5.23
N GLY A 76 -13.22 -6.16 4.06
CA GLY A 76 -14.16 -5.48 3.18
C GLY A 76 -14.76 -4.18 3.74
N LEU A 77 -14.27 -3.68 4.88
CA LEU A 77 -14.87 -2.58 5.64
C LEU A 77 -14.93 -1.24 4.88
N SER A 78 -14.29 -1.12 3.71
CA SER A 78 -14.44 0.05 2.84
C SER A 78 -15.64 -0.03 1.90
N HIS A 79 -16.36 -1.17 1.85
CA HIS A 79 -17.45 -1.40 0.91
C HIS A 79 -18.59 -2.28 1.43
N ILE A 80 -18.57 -2.65 2.72
CA ILE A 80 -19.71 -3.29 3.43
C ILE A 80 -20.06 -2.51 4.70
N ALA A 81 -21.30 -2.63 5.17
CA ALA A 81 -21.75 -2.16 6.48
C ALA A 81 -22.98 -2.95 6.95
N ASP A 82 -23.28 -2.90 8.25
CA ASP A 82 -24.46 -3.55 8.84
C ASP A 82 -25.71 -2.66 8.78
N THR A 83 -25.56 -1.41 8.36
CA THR A 83 -26.61 -0.39 8.26
C THR A 83 -26.64 0.18 6.84
N PRO A 84 -27.78 0.76 6.39
CA PRO A 84 -27.83 1.49 5.13
C PRO A 84 -26.71 2.51 5.03
N PHE A 85 -25.92 2.42 3.95
CA PHE A 85 -24.65 3.13 3.84
C PHE A 85 -24.39 3.61 2.43
N VAL A 86 -23.46 4.55 2.34
CA VAL A 86 -22.92 5.11 1.10
C VAL A 86 -21.41 4.91 1.07
N ILE A 87 -20.88 4.67 -0.12
CA ILE A 87 -19.43 4.70 -0.33
C ILE A 87 -19.07 6.07 -0.87
N ILE A 88 -18.07 6.71 -0.25
CA ILE A 88 -17.35 7.81 -0.87
C ILE A 88 -16.04 7.22 -1.38
N ASP A 89 -15.95 7.08 -2.69
CA ASP A 89 -14.83 6.48 -3.40
C ASP A 89 -13.86 7.56 -3.86
N MET A 90 -12.67 7.52 -3.28
CA MET A 90 -11.62 8.51 -3.46
C MET A 90 -10.87 8.34 -4.79
N MET A 91 -11.18 7.34 -5.63
CA MET A 91 -10.35 6.99 -6.79
C MET A 91 -10.07 8.12 -7.81
N ASN A 92 -10.91 9.16 -7.88
CA ASN A 92 -10.68 10.32 -8.75
C ASN A 92 -9.73 11.37 -8.13
N LEU A 93 -9.39 11.20 -6.85
CA LEU A 93 -8.47 12.03 -6.08
C LEU A 93 -7.13 11.29 -5.98
N ASN A 94 -6.43 11.17 -7.10
CA ASN A 94 -5.20 10.38 -7.24
C ASN A 94 -3.97 11.17 -7.72
N GLN A 95 -3.98 12.49 -7.58
CA GLN A 95 -2.85 13.33 -8.00
C GLN A 95 -1.61 13.12 -7.11
N VAL A 96 -0.44 13.12 -7.75
CA VAL A 96 0.88 13.08 -7.10
C VAL A 96 1.67 14.31 -7.52
N SER A 97 2.10 15.13 -6.57
CA SER A 97 2.91 16.34 -6.80
C SER A 97 4.22 16.24 -6.01
N ILE A 98 5.35 16.26 -6.71
CA ILE A 98 6.68 16.05 -6.13
C ILE A 98 7.46 17.36 -6.15
N ASP A 99 8.08 17.67 -5.01
CA ASP A 99 9.06 18.75 -4.86
C ASP A 99 10.43 18.12 -4.58
N LEU A 100 11.32 18.20 -5.58
CA LEU A 100 12.67 17.62 -5.50
C LEU A 100 13.61 18.43 -4.59
N ASP A 101 13.37 19.73 -4.41
CA ASP A 101 14.22 20.59 -3.59
C ASP A 101 14.02 20.27 -2.11
N SER A 102 12.76 20.18 -1.67
CA SER A 102 12.43 19.76 -0.31
C SER A 102 12.41 18.24 -0.12
N LYS A 103 12.52 17.47 -1.22
CA LYS A 103 12.36 16.01 -1.26
C LYS A 103 11.05 15.57 -0.60
N THR A 104 9.96 16.28 -0.88
CA THR A 104 8.63 15.92 -0.37
C THR A 104 7.66 15.67 -1.52
N ALA A 105 6.57 14.97 -1.23
CA ALA A 105 5.49 14.81 -2.19
C ALA A 105 4.13 14.95 -1.51
N TRP A 106 3.21 15.68 -2.14
CA TRP A 106 1.80 15.64 -1.82
C TRP A 106 1.12 14.58 -2.68
N ILE A 107 0.36 13.68 -2.03
CA ILE A 107 -0.34 12.61 -2.73
C ILE A 107 -1.76 12.50 -2.22
N GLU A 108 -2.73 12.57 -3.13
CA GLU A 108 -4.13 12.40 -2.80
C GLU A 108 -4.47 10.94 -2.44
N SER A 109 -5.33 10.75 -1.43
CA SER A 109 -5.60 9.45 -0.82
C SER A 109 -6.23 8.40 -1.73
N GLY A 110 -6.76 8.80 -2.88
CA GLY A 110 -7.27 7.91 -3.91
C GLY A 110 -6.18 7.25 -4.74
N ALA A 111 -4.97 7.80 -4.74
CA ALA A 111 -3.83 7.21 -5.44
C ALA A 111 -3.50 5.83 -4.88
N THR A 112 -2.97 4.99 -5.75
CA THR A 112 -2.43 3.69 -5.44
C THR A 112 -0.91 3.75 -5.21
N LEU A 113 -0.35 2.76 -4.52
CA LEU A 113 1.09 2.65 -4.32
C LEU A 113 1.84 2.63 -5.66
N GLY A 114 1.27 1.96 -6.69
CA GLY A 114 1.84 1.91 -8.03
C GLY A 114 1.91 3.28 -8.70
N GLU A 115 0.84 4.08 -8.63
CA GLU A 115 0.83 5.45 -9.17
C GLU A 115 1.86 6.35 -8.46
N MET A 116 1.94 6.25 -7.13
CA MET A 116 2.97 6.95 -6.34
C MET A 116 4.38 6.53 -6.77
N TYR A 117 4.67 5.23 -6.81
CA TYR A 117 6.00 4.75 -7.19
C TYR A 117 6.38 5.14 -8.61
N TYR A 118 5.41 5.07 -9.54
CA TYR A 118 5.63 5.51 -10.91
C TYR A 118 6.01 6.98 -10.95
N ALA A 119 5.23 7.86 -10.32
CA ALA A 119 5.53 9.29 -10.29
C ALA A 119 6.89 9.60 -9.65
N ILE A 120 7.24 8.95 -8.54
CA ILE A 120 8.56 9.10 -7.90
C ILE A 120 9.68 8.66 -8.85
N SER A 121 9.55 7.50 -9.50
CA SER A 121 10.57 6.98 -10.42
C SER A 121 10.78 7.87 -11.65
N GLN A 122 9.72 8.54 -12.11
CA GLN A 122 9.83 9.50 -13.20
C GLN A 122 10.52 10.79 -12.76
N ALA A 123 10.37 11.18 -11.49
CA ALA A 123 10.97 12.40 -10.95
C ALA A 123 12.45 12.20 -10.55
N SER A 124 12.82 11.05 -9.98
CA SER A 124 14.20 10.73 -9.61
C SER A 124 14.42 9.23 -9.40
N ILE A 125 15.52 8.71 -9.94
CA ILE A 125 15.95 7.32 -9.73
C ILE A 125 16.64 7.10 -8.36
N SER A 126 17.02 8.18 -7.67
CA SER A 126 17.72 8.14 -6.38
C SER A 126 16.82 8.49 -5.18
N LEU A 127 15.50 8.62 -5.41
CA LEU A 127 14.50 8.84 -4.37
C LEU A 127 13.48 7.69 -4.34
N SER A 128 12.99 7.38 -3.15
CA SER A 128 11.95 6.37 -2.94
C SER A 128 11.12 6.64 -1.68
N PHE A 129 10.17 5.76 -1.39
CA PHE A 129 9.29 5.84 -0.24
C PHE A 129 8.95 4.45 0.33
N PRO A 130 9.04 4.23 1.66
CA PRO A 130 8.91 2.90 2.27
C PRO A 130 7.42 2.54 2.47
N ALA A 131 6.85 1.83 1.51
CA ALA A 131 5.47 1.34 1.58
C ALA A 131 5.36 -0.10 1.03
N GLY A 132 4.14 -0.62 0.94
CA GLY A 132 3.85 -2.00 0.51
C GLY A 132 4.21 -2.28 -0.96
N TRP A 133 4.28 -3.57 -1.32
CA TRP A 133 4.70 -3.99 -2.66
C TRP A 133 3.55 -4.20 -3.65
N CYS A 134 2.30 -4.28 -3.19
CA CYS A 134 1.13 -4.50 -4.05
C CYS A 134 0.70 -3.18 -4.72
N PRO A 135 0.85 -3.01 -6.05
CA PRO A 135 0.68 -1.72 -6.70
C PRO A 135 -0.73 -1.14 -6.60
N THR A 136 -1.77 -1.97 -6.51
CA THR A 136 -3.18 -1.54 -6.48
C THR A 136 -3.67 -1.14 -5.09
N VAL A 137 -2.84 -1.27 -4.05
CA VAL A 137 -3.18 -0.81 -2.69
C VAL A 137 -3.30 0.71 -2.70
N GLY A 138 -4.44 1.22 -2.20
CA GLY A 138 -4.65 2.66 -2.09
C GLY A 138 -3.90 3.26 -0.90
N ILE A 139 -3.25 4.40 -1.10
CA ILE A 139 -2.41 5.02 -0.08
C ILE A 139 -3.21 5.46 1.15
N GLY A 140 -4.46 5.89 0.98
CA GLY A 140 -5.28 6.43 2.07
C GLY A 140 -5.47 5.43 3.21
N GLY A 141 -5.80 4.18 2.87
CA GLY A 141 -5.87 3.10 3.86
C GLY A 141 -4.49 2.61 4.31
N HIS A 142 -3.53 2.53 3.39
CA HIS A 142 -2.20 1.99 3.67
C HIS A 142 -1.42 2.84 4.67
N PHE A 143 -1.31 4.15 4.43
CA PHE A 143 -0.57 5.07 5.29
C PHE A 143 -1.27 5.20 6.64
N SER A 144 -2.59 5.24 6.64
CA SER A 144 -3.33 5.44 7.88
C SER A 144 -3.37 4.22 8.80
N GLY A 145 -3.02 3.04 8.29
CA GLY A 145 -2.80 1.81 9.06
C GLY A 145 -1.33 1.47 9.31
N GLY A 146 -0.39 2.40 9.05
CA GLY A 146 1.04 2.17 9.20
C GLY A 146 1.74 2.02 7.86
N GLY A 147 1.56 0.89 7.19
CA GLY A 147 2.11 0.63 5.86
C GLY A 147 3.49 -0.04 5.90
N PHE A 148 3.48 -1.37 6.00
CA PHE A 148 4.68 -2.21 6.01
C PHE A 148 5.12 -2.57 4.59
N GLY A 149 6.43 -2.61 4.37
CA GLY A 149 7.04 -3.02 3.11
C GLY A 149 8.46 -3.52 3.27
N LEU A 150 9.11 -3.80 2.15
CA LEU A 150 10.47 -4.34 2.16
C LEU A 150 11.47 -3.33 2.75
N MET A 151 11.23 -2.03 2.59
CA MET A 151 12.12 -0.96 3.08
C MET A 151 11.94 -0.64 4.58
N THR A 152 11.00 -1.30 5.26
CA THR A 152 10.61 -0.93 6.62
C THR A 152 11.72 -1.09 7.65
N ARG A 153 12.63 -2.06 7.49
CA ARG A 153 13.75 -2.23 8.42
C ARG A 153 14.67 -1.01 8.45
N LYS A 154 14.90 -0.39 7.28
CA LYS A 154 15.79 0.77 7.14
C LYS A 154 15.11 2.10 7.47
N TYR A 155 13.85 2.25 7.08
CA TYR A 155 13.19 3.55 7.06
C TYR A 155 11.89 3.63 7.87
N GLY A 156 11.49 2.56 8.55
CA GLY A 156 10.21 2.50 9.24
C GLY A 156 9.01 2.30 8.30
N LEU A 157 7.81 2.47 8.84
CA LEU A 157 6.56 2.35 8.11
C LEU A 157 6.33 3.55 7.20
N ALA A 158 5.39 3.43 6.26
CA ALA A 158 4.94 4.57 5.45
C ALA A 158 4.49 5.75 6.34
N ALA A 159 3.73 5.45 7.39
CA ALA A 159 3.21 6.41 8.37
C ALA A 159 4.31 7.17 9.13
N ASP A 160 5.48 6.56 9.35
CA ASP A 160 6.61 7.20 10.02
C ASP A 160 7.23 8.31 9.17
N ASN A 161 7.02 8.24 7.85
CA ASN A 161 7.58 9.15 6.85
C ASN A 161 6.54 10.17 6.32
N VAL A 162 5.37 10.25 6.94
CA VAL A 162 4.37 11.29 6.69
C VAL A 162 4.70 12.53 7.52
N VAL A 163 4.84 13.68 6.86
CA VAL A 163 5.24 14.96 7.48
C VAL A 163 4.08 15.96 7.62
N ASP A 164 3.02 15.79 6.83
CA ASP A 164 1.77 16.58 6.88
C ASP A 164 0.61 15.77 6.27
N ALA A 165 -0.63 16.23 6.46
CA ALA A 165 -1.82 15.65 5.85
C ALA A 165 -2.93 16.69 5.74
N LEU A 166 -3.80 16.55 4.75
CA LEU A 166 -5.04 17.32 4.63
C LEU A 166 -6.21 16.44 5.04
N LEU A 167 -6.85 16.74 6.17
CA LEU A 167 -8.00 16.04 6.71
C LEU A 167 -9.28 16.83 6.44
N VAL A 168 -10.27 16.20 5.81
CA VAL A 168 -11.63 16.72 5.78
C VAL A 168 -12.38 16.21 7.00
N SER A 169 -12.63 17.11 7.94
CA SER A 169 -13.35 16.82 9.17
C SER A 169 -14.83 16.53 8.92
N SER A 170 -15.49 16.05 9.97
CA SER A 170 -16.93 15.76 9.93
C SER A 170 -17.81 17.02 9.73
N ASN A 171 -17.27 18.22 9.98
CA ASN A 171 -17.95 19.50 9.72
C ASN A 171 -17.60 20.07 8.34
N GLY A 172 -16.89 19.32 7.49
CA GLY A 172 -16.48 19.75 6.15
C GLY A 172 -15.28 20.72 6.13
N LEU A 173 -14.66 20.99 7.28
CA LEU A 173 -13.42 21.80 7.34
C LEU A 173 -12.25 20.98 6.81
N VAL A 174 -11.39 21.63 6.02
CA VAL A 174 -10.11 21.08 5.56
C VAL A 174 -9.02 21.53 6.53
N LEU A 175 -8.40 20.57 7.20
CA LEU A 175 -7.40 20.81 8.24
C LEU A 175 -6.06 20.26 7.75
N ASP A 176 -5.02 21.09 7.76
CA ASP A 176 -3.64 20.63 7.65
C ASP A 176 -3.13 20.18 9.04
N ARG A 177 -1.88 19.72 9.15
CA ARG A 177 -1.30 19.30 10.44
C ARG A 177 -1.44 20.37 11.51
N LYS A 178 -1.16 21.63 11.18
CA LYS A 178 -1.22 22.74 12.14
C LYS A 178 -2.64 22.97 12.65
N MET A 179 -3.63 22.93 11.76
CA MET A 179 -5.04 23.15 12.11
C MET A 179 -5.69 21.96 12.82
N MET A 180 -5.31 20.72 12.48
CA MET A 180 -5.85 19.53 13.15
C MET A 180 -5.23 19.26 14.52
N GLY A 181 -4.03 19.80 14.77
CA GLY A 181 -3.26 19.57 16.00
C GLY A 181 -2.49 18.25 15.98
N GLU A 182 -1.47 18.16 16.82
CA GLU A 182 -0.54 17.03 16.81
C GLU A 182 -1.19 15.70 17.23
N ASP A 183 -2.19 15.72 18.12
CA ASP A 183 -2.87 14.48 18.56
C ASP A 183 -3.64 13.82 17.41
N VAL A 184 -4.36 14.62 16.62
CA VAL A 184 -5.08 14.11 15.45
C VAL A 184 -4.08 13.67 14.38
N PHE A 185 -3.04 14.48 14.12
CA PHE A 185 -2.01 14.12 13.16
C PHE A 185 -1.27 12.82 13.53
N TRP A 186 -1.02 12.58 14.82
CA TRP A 186 -0.50 11.31 15.33
C TRP A 186 -1.48 10.17 15.07
N ALA A 187 -2.76 10.34 15.41
CA ALA A 187 -3.77 9.30 15.27
C ALA A 187 -4.03 8.89 13.81
N LEU A 188 -3.89 9.82 12.86
CA LEU A 188 -4.00 9.52 11.44
C LEU A 188 -2.90 8.57 10.94
N ARG A 189 -1.72 8.56 11.56
CA ARG A 189 -0.52 7.84 11.10
C ARG A 189 -0.38 6.46 11.75
N GLY A 190 -1.41 5.63 11.61
CA GLY A 190 -1.42 4.24 12.09
C GLY A 190 -2.68 3.84 12.87
N GLY A 191 -3.45 4.82 13.37
CA GLY A 191 -4.68 4.59 14.14
C GLY A 191 -5.94 4.38 13.30
N GLY A 192 -5.83 4.27 11.97
CA GLY A 192 -6.98 4.14 11.06
C GLY A 192 -7.65 5.49 10.77
N GLY A 193 -7.10 6.22 9.80
CA GLY A 193 -7.42 7.64 9.54
C GLY A 193 -8.89 7.92 9.24
N GLY A 194 -9.60 6.95 8.66
CA GLY A 194 -11.05 7.05 8.39
C GLY A 194 -11.92 7.23 9.64
N ALA A 195 -11.41 6.93 10.85
CA ALA A 195 -12.11 7.16 12.10
C ALA A 195 -12.13 8.65 12.52
N TRP A 196 -11.19 9.45 12.03
CA TRP A 196 -11.00 10.85 12.41
C TRP A 196 -11.53 11.83 11.35
N GLY A 197 -11.76 11.35 10.13
CA GLY A 197 -12.30 12.10 9.00
C GLY A 197 -11.85 11.49 7.68
N ALA A 198 -12.09 12.20 6.58
CA ALA A 198 -11.58 11.77 5.28
C ALA A 198 -10.23 12.44 5.02
N VAL A 199 -9.14 11.68 5.12
CA VAL A 199 -7.82 12.19 4.71
C VAL A 199 -7.84 12.38 3.20
N TYR A 200 -7.79 13.63 2.76
CA TYR A 200 -7.80 14.00 1.36
C TYR A 200 -6.44 13.75 0.71
N ALA A 201 -5.35 14.18 1.35
CA ALA A 201 -4.00 14.03 0.83
C ALA A 201 -2.96 13.88 1.96
N TRP A 202 -1.84 13.25 1.64
CA TRP A 202 -0.70 13.05 2.54
C TRP A 202 0.51 13.79 1.98
N LYS A 203 1.26 14.47 2.85
CA LYS A 203 2.59 14.95 2.52
C LYS A 203 3.61 13.97 3.07
N ILE A 204 4.43 13.41 2.20
CA ILE A 204 5.45 12.43 2.55
C ILE A 204 6.85 13.01 2.39
N GLN A 205 7.79 12.50 3.20
CA GLN A 205 9.22 12.69 3.01
C GLN A 205 9.75 11.62 2.06
N LEU A 206 10.33 12.04 0.93
CA LEU A 206 11.05 11.15 0.03
C LEU A 206 12.45 10.87 0.59
N LEU A 207 12.87 9.62 0.44
CA LEU A 207 14.08 9.10 1.05
C LEU A 207 15.13 8.80 -0.02
N ALA A 208 16.37 9.18 0.25
CA ALA A 208 17.49 8.88 -0.65
C ALA A 208 17.78 7.38 -0.67
N ILE A 209 17.89 6.83 -1.86
CA ILE A 209 18.29 5.46 -2.13
C ILE A 209 19.45 5.42 -3.14
N PRO A 210 20.28 4.36 -3.13
CA PRO A 210 21.21 4.13 -4.21
C PRO A 210 20.47 3.89 -5.54
N GLU A 211 21.06 4.36 -6.64
CA GLU A 211 20.49 4.17 -7.99
C GLU A 211 20.42 2.69 -8.40
N ILE A 212 21.22 1.83 -7.76
CA ILE A 212 21.28 0.40 -8.03
C ILE A 212 21.05 -0.36 -6.73
N VAL A 213 20.01 -1.18 -6.70
CA VAL A 213 19.71 -2.14 -5.64
C VAL A 213 19.81 -3.57 -6.17
N THR A 214 20.08 -4.53 -5.30
CA THR A 214 20.08 -5.97 -5.65
C THR A 214 18.89 -6.64 -4.99
N ALA A 215 17.95 -7.16 -5.78
CA ALA A 215 16.91 -8.05 -5.29
C ALA A 215 17.35 -9.52 -5.37
N PHE A 216 16.82 -10.36 -4.49
CA PHE A 216 17.01 -11.81 -4.56
C PHE A 216 15.69 -12.53 -4.34
N LYS A 217 15.54 -13.67 -5.00
CA LYS A 217 14.44 -14.60 -4.80
C LYS A 217 14.95 -16.01 -5.08
N PHE A 218 14.74 -16.93 -4.15
CA PHE A 218 15.06 -18.34 -4.35
C PHE A 218 14.10 -19.24 -3.58
N GLU A 219 13.95 -20.46 -4.07
CA GLU A 219 13.04 -21.44 -3.52
C GLU A 219 13.82 -22.63 -2.95
N ARG A 220 13.27 -23.26 -1.91
CA ARG A 220 13.81 -24.46 -1.28
C ARG A 220 12.69 -25.46 -1.06
N ASN A 221 12.81 -26.59 -1.73
CA ASN A 221 12.00 -27.78 -1.53
C ASN A 221 12.75 -28.74 -0.60
N GLY A 222 12.01 -29.58 0.11
CA GLY A 222 12.60 -30.57 1.00
C GLY A 222 11.55 -31.17 1.92
N THR A 223 12.01 -32.05 2.81
CA THR A 223 11.15 -32.61 3.85
C THR A 223 10.71 -31.51 4.83
N LYS A 224 9.57 -31.73 5.51
CA LYS A 224 9.09 -30.85 6.59
C LYS A 224 10.19 -30.56 7.62
N TYR A 225 10.97 -31.58 7.98
CA TYR A 225 12.06 -31.47 8.93
C TYR A 225 13.18 -30.55 8.42
N GLU A 226 13.64 -30.71 7.18
CA GLU A 226 14.68 -29.86 6.60
C GLU A 226 14.25 -28.39 6.50
N LEU A 227 13.03 -28.16 6.00
CA LEU A 227 12.49 -26.81 5.87
C LEU A 227 12.26 -26.15 7.24
N SER A 228 11.79 -26.90 8.24
CA SER A 228 11.63 -26.38 9.61
C SER A 228 12.95 -25.93 10.22
N ARG A 229 14.04 -26.67 9.99
CA ARG A 229 15.39 -26.26 10.44
C ARG A 229 15.86 -24.99 9.74
N LEU A 230 15.59 -24.86 8.45
CA LEU A 230 15.95 -23.68 7.67
C LEU A 230 15.19 -22.44 8.15
N LEU A 231 13.87 -22.58 8.35
CA LEU A 231 13.00 -21.54 8.88
C LEU A 231 13.42 -21.12 10.30
N HIS A 232 13.73 -22.08 11.17
CA HIS A 232 14.21 -21.82 12.52
C HIS A 232 15.48 -20.97 12.49
N LYS A 233 16.48 -21.32 11.66
CA LYS A 233 17.68 -20.48 11.53
C LYS A 233 17.38 -19.07 11.01
N TRP A 234 16.49 -18.95 10.03
CA TRP A 234 16.06 -17.64 9.50
C TRP A 234 15.46 -16.76 10.60
N GLN A 235 14.62 -17.31 11.49
CA GLN A 235 13.99 -16.57 12.59
C GLN A 235 14.99 -15.88 13.52
N PHE A 236 16.17 -16.48 13.77
CA PHE A 236 17.20 -15.91 14.64
C PHE A 236 18.26 -15.11 13.89
N THR A 237 18.35 -15.26 12.56
CA THR A 237 19.36 -14.57 11.75
C THR A 237 18.80 -13.29 11.13
N ALA A 238 17.61 -13.35 10.51
CA ALA A 238 17.08 -12.24 9.74
C ALA A 238 16.89 -10.94 10.55
N PRO A 239 16.40 -10.98 11.81
CA PRO A 239 16.30 -9.76 12.62
C PRO A 239 17.66 -9.16 13.03
N MET A 240 18.73 -9.96 13.01
CA MET A 240 20.08 -9.56 13.43
C MET A 240 20.92 -9.00 12.27
N LEU A 241 20.40 -9.03 11.03
CA LEU A 241 21.08 -8.44 9.88
C LEU A 241 21.04 -6.92 9.96
N GLU A 242 21.97 -6.25 9.28
CA GLU A 242 21.95 -4.78 9.17
C GLU A 242 20.62 -4.28 8.60
N ASP A 243 20.21 -3.07 8.96
CA ASP A 243 18.89 -2.50 8.58
C ASP A 243 18.70 -2.37 7.07
N ASP A 244 19.81 -2.27 6.33
CA ASP A 244 19.88 -2.27 4.87
C ASP A 244 19.43 -3.60 4.25
N PHE A 245 19.32 -4.66 5.03
CA PHE A 245 18.90 -5.98 4.56
C PHE A 245 17.42 -6.24 4.82
N SER A 246 16.64 -6.41 3.75
CA SER A 246 15.27 -6.92 3.89
C SER A 246 15.23 -8.40 3.52
N TRP A 247 14.71 -9.23 4.42
CA TRP A 247 14.54 -10.66 4.17
C TRP A 247 13.18 -11.13 4.62
N ALA A 248 12.39 -11.64 3.67
CA ALA A 248 11.16 -12.34 3.94
C ALA A 248 11.25 -13.80 3.53
N VAL A 249 10.47 -14.63 4.22
CA VAL A 249 10.24 -16.03 3.86
C VAL A 249 8.73 -16.27 3.77
N MET A 250 8.32 -17.00 2.74
CA MET A 250 6.96 -17.47 2.57
C MET A 250 6.97 -19.00 2.58
N VAL A 251 6.18 -19.58 3.47
CA VAL A 251 5.89 -21.01 3.47
C VAL A 251 4.70 -21.23 2.55
N SER A 252 4.86 -22.08 1.55
CA SER A 252 3.79 -22.42 0.61
C SER A 252 3.79 -23.92 0.35
N ALA A 253 2.67 -24.44 -0.14
CA ALA A 253 2.63 -25.78 -0.73
C ALA A 253 2.60 -25.64 -2.24
N ASP A 254 3.33 -26.52 -2.92
CA ASP A 254 3.15 -26.67 -4.36
C ASP A 254 1.74 -27.23 -4.64
N GLY A 255 0.97 -26.52 -5.46
CA GLY A 255 -0.46 -26.76 -5.68
C GLY A 255 -0.78 -28.15 -6.24
N ASN A 256 0.21 -28.82 -6.82
CA ASN A 256 0.06 -30.17 -7.36
C ASN A 256 0.53 -31.28 -6.41
N SER A 257 1.45 -31.02 -5.49
CA SER A 257 2.16 -32.07 -4.74
C SER A 257 1.91 -32.05 -3.24
N SER A 258 1.23 -31.02 -2.70
CA SER A 258 1.10 -30.80 -1.24
C SER A 258 2.44 -30.79 -0.48
N GLN A 259 3.57 -30.76 -1.21
CA GLN A 259 4.90 -30.71 -0.63
C GLN A 259 5.18 -29.27 -0.18
N PRO A 260 5.71 -29.10 1.04
CA PRO A 260 6.06 -27.78 1.54
C PRO A 260 7.26 -27.22 0.77
N MET A 261 7.25 -25.91 0.60
CA MET A 261 8.33 -25.14 -0.01
C MET A 261 8.51 -23.83 0.75
N LEU A 262 9.77 -23.43 0.88
CA LEU A 262 10.14 -22.09 1.37
C LEU A 262 10.55 -21.21 0.20
N LYS A 263 9.93 -20.04 0.08
CA LYS A 263 10.33 -18.98 -0.85
C LYS A 263 10.95 -17.86 -0.07
N PHE A 264 12.22 -17.60 -0.30
CA PHE A 264 12.95 -16.49 0.30
C PHE A 264 13.05 -15.36 -0.71
N PHE A 265 12.82 -14.14 -0.26
CA PHE A 265 12.94 -12.95 -1.10
C PHE A 265 13.32 -11.73 -0.28
N GLY A 266 13.88 -10.73 -0.95
CA GLY A 266 14.34 -9.52 -0.30
C GLY A 266 15.14 -8.63 -1.23
N PHE A 267 15.72 -7.56 -0.67
CA PHE A 267 16.64 -6.71 -1.40
C PHE A 267 17.76 -6.19 -0.48
N VAL A 268 18.83 -5.73 -1.12
CA VAL A 268 19.95 -5.01 -0.49
C VAL A 268 20.32 -3.78 -1.33
N PRO A 269 20.75 -2.67 -0.70
CA PRO A 269 21.13 -1.43 -1.38
C PRO A 269 22.51 -1.48 -2.07
N TRP A 270 23.17 -2.63 -2.09
CA TRP A 270 24.53 -2.79 -2.63
C TRP A 270 24.52 -3.30 -4.08
N ARG A 271 25.57 -2.94 -4.84
CA ARG A 271 25.87 -3.60 -6.14
C ARG A 271 26.16 -5.08 -5.92
N ARG A 272 25.72 -5.92 -6.86
CA ARG A 272 25.74 -7.40 -6.82
C ARG A 272 27.03 -8.05 -6.29
N ILE A 273 28.20 -7.47 -6.59
CA ILE A 273 29.52 -7.98 -6.16
C ILE A 273 29.69 -7.90 -4.63
N ASN A 274 29.33 -6.76 -4.01
CA ASN A 274 29.40 -6.59 -2.56
C ASN A 274 28.32 -7.41 -1.85
N SER A 275 27.17 -7.57 -2.51
CA SER A 275 26.09 -8.42 -2.02
C SER A 275 26.54 -9.87 -1.88
N CYS A 276 27.19 -10.49 -2.89
CA CYS A 276 27.61 -11.90 -2.79
C CYS A 276 28.64 -12.16 -1.68
N LEU A 277 29.61 -11.26 -1.48
CA LEU A 277 30.58 -11.38 -0.38
C LEU A 277 29.89 -11.32 1.00
N PHE A 278 28.86 -10.48 1.14
CA PHE A 278 28.04 -10.42 2.36
C PHE A 278 27.10 -11.63 2.52
N TYR A 279 26.54 -12.16 1.42
CA TYR A 279 25.77 -13.41 1.44
C TYR A 279 26.65 -14.59 1.89
N GLU A 280 27.90 -14.66 1.44
CA GLU A 280 28.82 -15.71 1.86
C GLU A 280 29.26 -15.58 3.33
N SER A 281 29.30 -14.39 3.91
CA SER A 281 29.64 -14.21 5.34
C SER A 281 28.43 -14.34 6.29
N SER A 282 27.25 -13.87 5.88
CA SER A 282 26.05 -13.78 6.73
C SER A 282 25.03 -14.89 6.47
N ILE A 283 24.89 -15.35 5.22
CA ILE A 283 23.86 -16.34 4.80
C ILE A 283 24.44 -17.76 4.63
N SER A 284 25.76 -17.91 4.58
CA SER A 284 26.42 -19.21 4.75
C SER A 284 26.07 -19.88 6.09
N ARG A 285 25.74 -19.11 7.13
CA ARG A 285 25.23 -19.62 8.43
C ARG A 285 23.90 -20.38 8.30
N ILE A 286 23.13 -20.07 7.27
CA ILE A 286 21.85 -20.73 6.92
C ILE A 286 22.09 -21.90 5.94
N GLY A 287 23.30 -22.08 5.43
CA GLY A 287 23.68 -23.17 4.51
C GLY A 287 23.34 -22.89 3.05
N ILE A 288 23.21 -21.62 2.67
CA ILE A 288 22.86 -21.19 1.31
C ILE A 288 24.07 -20.50 0.69
N CYS A 289 24.64 -21.11 -0.36
CA CYS A 289 25.82 -20.61 -1.07
C CYS A 289 25.43 -19.65 -2.21
N CYS A 290 26.19 -18.56 -2.44
CA CYS A 290 25.87 -17.53 -3.45
C CYS A 290 25.80 -18.10 -4.89
N ARG A 291 26.56 -19.17 -5.19
CA ARG A 291 26.56 -19.83 -6.51
C ARG A 291 25.16 -20.26 -6.97
N LYS A 292 24.28 -20.68 -6.06
CA LYS A 292 22.89 -21.07 -6.41
C LYS A 292 21.95 -19.90 -6.70
N MET A 293 22.39 -18.65 -6.53
CA MET A 293 21.63 -17.44 -6.89
C MET A 293 22.10 -16.82 -8.21
N GLN A 294 23.09 -17.41 -8.89
CA GLN A 294 23.61 -16.90 -10.17
C GLN A 294 22.72 -17.24 -11.36
N GLY A 295 21.69 -18.09 -11.20
CA GLY A 295 20.88 -18.55 -12.33
C GLY A 295 21.62 -19.57 -13.21
N ASP A 296 22.78 -20.03 -12.77
CA ASP A 296 23.41 -21.20 -13.35
C ASP A 296 22.62 -22.42 -12.85
N GLU A 297 21.82 -22.99 -13.74
CA GLU A 297 21.43 -24.39 -13.67
C GLU A 297 22.69 -25.22 -13.43
N LEU A 298 22.70 -25.99 -12.36
CA LEU A 298 23.64 -27.08 -12.21
C LEU A 298 22.86 -28.27 -11.69
N ASP A 299 22.82 -29.29 -12.56
CA ASP A 299 22.80 -30.70 -12.19
C ASP A 299 23.69 -30.99 -10.96
#